data_AF-A0A535QIC4-F1
#
_entry.id   AF-A0A535QIC4-F1
#
_cell.length_a   1.000
_cell.length_b   1.000
_cell.length_c   1.000
_cell.angle_alpha   90.00
_cell.angle_beta   90.00
_cell.angle_gamma   90.00
#
_symmetry.space_group_name_H-M   'P 1'
#
loop_
_entity.id
_entity.type
_entity.pdbx_description
1 polymer ?
#
loop_
_entity_poly.entity_id
_entity_poly.type
_entity_poly.pdbx_seq_one_letter_code
_entity_poly.pdbx_strand_id
1 'polypeptide(L)'
;MINITFSFVGVSEDDSDPTPEEILARYDHFIVALVEKMARRSSNIARPEVLDLEIDEIVQRVRIKLWRALVDKHIEYPQAYIRTIVRNEFNDIPRKRRPPLPLLTDEDGELHLGEGVDAMITESEGMGDPAHEFEAGENLDGLMNYTASAVSRLSPRQRRSIGCLLNEQIDARLPLIKAFQKHDIDIEAQVWPEDETDKKLLKASLSAARHKIAEFLDVDLDKYRRRGLTDTLVLQM
;
A
#
# COMPACT_ATOMS: atom_id res chain seq x y z
N MET A 1 -33.72 -27.06 -60.36
CA MET A 1 -33.81 -26.90 -58.89
C MET A 1 -32.69 -27.71 -58.29
N ILE A 2 -31.62 -27.06 -57.81
CA ILE A 2 -30.49 -27.72 -57.16
C ILE A 2 -30.54 -27.28 -55.71
N ASN A 3 -30.87 -28.21 -54.82
CA ASN A 3 -30.80 -27.99 -53.37
C ASN A 3 -29.34 -28.10 -52.95
N ILE A 4 -28.76 -27.00 -52.48
CA ILE A 4 -27.46 -26.97 -51.85
C ILE A 4 -27.69 -27.17 -50.35
N THR A 5 -27.46 -28.39 -49.87
CA THR A 5 -27.33 -28.69 -48.45
C THR A 5 -25.99 -28.15 -47.95
N PHE A 6 -26.04 -27.08 -47.15
CA PHE A 6 -24.90 -26.60 -46.38
C PHE A 6 -24.62 -27.57 -45.23
N SER A 7 -23.56 -28.36 -45.39
CA SER A 7 -22.94 -29.13 -44.32
C SER A 7 -22.24 -28.15 -43.37
N PHE A 8 -22.78 -27.96 -42.17
CA PHE A 8 -22.11 -27.21 -41.11
C PHE A 8 -20.86 -28.00 -40.69
N VAL A 9 -19.69 -27.42 -40.93
CA VAL A 9 -18.40 -27.95 -40.47
C VAL A 9 -18.42 -27.92 -38.94
N GLY A 10 -18.28 -29.09 -38.33
CA GLY A 10 -18.17 -29.26 -36.89
C GLY A 10 -16.95 -28.49 -36.37
N VAL A 11 -17.19 -27.62 -35.41
CA VAL A 11 -16.14 -27.06 -34.55
C VAL A 11 -15.62 -28.22 -33.70
N SER A 12 -14.33 -28.52 -33.84
CA SER A 12 -13.62 -29.53 -33.05
C SER A 12 -13.76 -29.21 -31.55
N GLU A 13 -14.21 -30.17 -30.74
CA GLU A 13 -14.33 -30.02 -29.28
C GLU A 13 -12.97 -29.84 -28.56
N ASP A 14 -11.85 -30.05 -29.26
CA ASP A 14 -10.49 -30.07 -28.71
C ASP A 14 -9.78 -28.69 -28.66
N ASP A 15 -10.41 -27.61 -29.13
CA ASP A 15 -9.83 -26.24 -29.11
C ASP A 15 -10.42 -25.35 -28.01
N SER A 16 -11.07 -25.94 -27.00
CA SER A 16 -11.60 -25.17 -25.87
C SER A 16 -10.47 -24.68 -24.97
N ASP A 17 -10.47 -23.37 -24.68
CA ASP A 17 -9.57 -22.79 -23.70
C ASP A 17 -9.71 -23.52 -22.34
N PRO A 18 -8.60 -23.83 -21.65
CA PRO A 18 -8.63 -24.59 -20.42
C PRO A 18 -9.45 -23.86 -19.35
N THR A 19 -10.33 -24.59 -18.67
CA THR A 19 -11.22 -23.95 -17.69
C THR A 19 -10.42 -23.42 -16.49
N PRO A 20 -10.96 -22.43 -15.74
CA PRO A 20 -10.33 -21.96 -14.50
C PRO A 20 -10.00 -23.10 -13.52
N GLU A 21 -10.84 -24.12 -13.44
CA GLU A 21 -10.66 -25.30 -12.60
C GLU A 21 -9.47 -26.16 -13.06
N GLU A 22 -9.32 -26.37 -14.36
CA GLU A 22 -8.20 -27.12 -14.93
C GLU A 22 -6.86 -26.41 -14.74
N ILE A 23 -6.85 -25.08 -14.93
CA ILE A 23 -5.67 -24.26 -14.67
C ILE A 23 -5.32 -24.32 -13.18
N LEU A 24 -6.30 -24.21 -12.30
CA LEU A 24 -6.07 -24.26 -10.85
C LEU A 24 -5.53 -25.63 -10.40
N ALA A 25 -6.12 -26.72 -10.90
CA ALA A 25 -5.63 -28.08 -10.63
C ALA A 25 -4.19 -28.29 -11.13
N ARG A 26 -3.86 -27.75 -12.31
CA ARG A 26 -2.51 -27.81 -12.90
C ARG A 26 -1.45 -27.13 -12.04
N TYR A 27 -1.81 -26.02 -11.38
CA TYR A 27 -0.87 -25.24 -10.57
C TYR A 27 -0.97 -25.50 -9.06
N ASP A 28 -1.85 -26.39 -8.61
CA ASP A 28 -2.10 -26.61 -7.18
C ASP A 28 -0.83 -26.98 -6.41
N HIS A 29 -0.09 -27.97 -6.92
CA HIS A 29 1.18 -28.40 -6.31
C HIS A 29 2.22 -27.27 -6.26
N PHE A 30 2.24 -26.41 -7.30
CA PHE A 30 3.13 -25.25 -7.33
C PHE A 30 2.75 -24.20 -6.29
N ILE A 31 1.45 -23.96 -6.08
CA ILE A 31 0.94 -23.05 -5.05
C ILE A 31 1.37 -23.54 -3.66
N VAL A 32 1.11 -24.81 -3.34
CA VAL A 32 1.46 -25.42 -2.04
C VAL A 32 2.97 -25.31 -1.79
N ALA A 33 3.79 -25.76 -2.74
CA ALA A 33 5.24 -25.72 -2.61
C ALA A 33 5.78 -24.29 -2.44
N LEU A 34 5.17 -23.31 -3.11
CA LEU A 34 5.59 -21.91 -3.01
C LEU A 34 5.22 -21.29 -1.65
N VAL A 35 4.01 -21.57 -1.14
CA VAL A 35 3.57 -21.11 0.18
C VAL A 35 4.43 -21.73 1.27
N GLU A 36 4.66 -23.05 1.25
CA GLU A 36 5.54 -23.71 2.22
C GLU A 36 6.96 -23.13 2.21
N LYS A 37 7.52 -22.91 1.01
CA LYS A 37 8.86 -22.33 0.87
C LYS A 37 8.94 -20.92 1.47
N MET A 38 7.91 -20.09 1.27
CA MET A 38 7.86 -18.76 1.85
C MET A 38 7.59 -18.81 3.37
N ALA A 39 6.79 -19.78 3.83
CA ALA A 39 6.49 -19.96 5.25
C ALA A 39 7.73 -20.27 6.06
N ARG A 40 8.56 -21.21 5.59
CA ARG A 40 9.86 -21.55 6.21
C ARG A 40 10.83 -20.37 6.31
N ARG A 41 10.71 -19.39 5.41
CA ARG A 41 11.59 -18.19 5.38
C ARG A 41 11.09 -17.06 6.26
N SER A 42 9.86 -17.13 6.75
CA SER A 42 9.20 -16.04 7.42
C SER A 42 8.99 -16.42 8.89
N SER A 43 9.82 -15.86 9.77
CA SER A 43 9.78 -16.15 11.22
C SER A 43 8.52 -15.66 11.94
N ASN A 44 7.69 -14.83 11.28
CA ASN A 44 6.61 -14.08 11.91
C ASN A 44 5.20 -14.58 11.50
N ILE A 45 5.10 -15.72 10.80
CA ILE A 45 3.82 -16.20 10.25
C ILE A 45 2.96 -16.90 11.28
N ALA A 46 3.48 -17.58 12.28
CA ALA A 46 2.66 -18.24 13.27
C ALA A 46 3.54 -18.78 14.39
N ARG A 47 2.92 -19.19 15.49
CA ARG A 47 3.58 -20.10 16.42
C ARG A 47 3.73 -21.48 15.74
N PRO A 48 4.80 -22.24 16.03
CA PRO A 48 5.05 -23.52 15.37
C PRO A 48 3.88 -24.51 15.43
N GLU A 49 3.05 -24.44 16.48
CA GLU A 49 1.95 -25.37 16.74
C GLU A 49 0.73 -25.17 15.84
N VAL A 50 0.62 -24.03 15.13
CA VAL A 50 -0.50 -23.71 14.22
C VAL A 50 -0.01 -23.33 12.82
N LEU A 51 1.27 -23.59 12.52
CA LEU A 51 1.90 -23.18 11.27
C LEU A 51 1.32 -23.93 10.06
N ASP A 52 0.94 -25.19 10.22
CA ASP A 52 0.26 -26.01 9.23
C ASP A 52 -1.11 -25.43 8.85
N LEU A 53 -1.93 -25.08 9.85
CA LEU A 53 -3.23 -24.45 9.65
C LEU A 53 -3.11 -23.10 8.93
N GLU A 54 -2.10 -22.30 9.27
CA GLU A 54 -1.84 -21.01 8.62
C GLU A 54 -1.33 -21.18 7.20
N ILE A 55 -0.51 -22.20 6.92
CA ILE A 55 -0.11 -22.56 5.55
C ILE A 55 -1.34 -22.92 4.72
N ASP A 56 -2.22 -23.79 5.24
CA ASP A 56 -3.45 -24.20 4.54
C ASP A 56 -4.37 -23.01 4.26
N GLU A 57 -4.54 -22.12 5.23
CA GLU A 57 -5.34 -20.90 5.08
C GLU A 57 -4.75 -19.96 4.01
N ILE A 58 -3.43 -19.82 3.94
CA ILE A 58 -2.78 -19.03 2.87
C ILE A 58 -2.96 -19.71 1.51
N VAL A 59 -2.78 -21.04 1.44
CA VAL A 59 -3.00 -21.80 0.20
C VAL A 59 -4.44 -21.61 -0.30
N GLN A 60 -5.45 -21.72 0.57
CA GLN A 60 -6.84 -21.49 0.20
C GLN A 60 -7.07 -20.08 -0.32
N ARG A 61 -6.54 -19.05 0.36
CA ARG A 61 -6.66 -17.66 -0.09
C ARG A 61 -6.04 -17.44 -1.46
N VAL A 62 -4.88 -18.05 -1.73
CA VAL A 62 -4.21 -17.98 -3.03
C VAL A 62 -5.07 -18.65 -4.12
N ARG A 63 -5.63 -19.84 -3.85
CA ARG A 63 -6.54 -20.55 -4.77
C ARG A 63 -7.76 -19.70 -5.11
N ILE A 64 -8.41 -19.12 -4.10
CA ILE A 64 -9.60 -18.26 -4.30
C ILE A 64 -9.25 -17.04 -5.15
N LYS A 65 -8.14 -16.36 -4.85
CA LYS A 65 -7.69 -15.18 -5.62
C LYS A 65 -7.33 -15.54 -7.06
N LEU A 66 -6.67 -16.68 -7.27
CA LEU A 66 -6.33 -17.16 -8.61
C LEU A 66 -7.60 -17.51 -9.40
N TRP A 67 -8.51 -18.29 -8.82
CA TRP A 67 -9.77 -18.66 -9.46
C TRP A 67 -10.58 -17.44 -9.88
N ARG A 68 -10.76 -16.46 -8.96
CA ARG A 68 -11.46 -15.20 -9.28
C ARG A 68 -10.79 -14.45 -10.45
N ALA A 69 -9.46 -14.43 -10.49
CA ALA A 69 -8.74 -13.76 -11.57
C ALA A 69 -8.85 -14.50 -12.91
N LEU A 70 -8.92 -15.83 -12.90
CA LEU A 70 -9.09 -16.65 -14.11
C LEU A 70 -10.52 -16.54 -14.69
N VAL A 71 -11.52 -16.37 -13.83
CA VAL A 71 -12.91 -16.10 -14.26
C VAL A 71 -13.03 -14.72 -14.90
N ASP A 72 -12.31 -13.73 -14.37
CA ASP A 72 -12.39 -12.33 -14.81
C ASP A 72 -11.57 -12.05 -16.09
N LYS A 73 -10.39 -12.68 -16.22
CA LYS A 73 -9.47 -12.41 -17.34
C LYS A 73 -8.58 -13.58 -17.69
N HIS A 74 -8.15 -13.60 -18.95
CA HIS A 74 -7.07 -14.47 -19.40
C HIS A 74 -5.73 -14.04 -18.76
N ILE A 75 -4.97 -15.00 -18.26
CA ILE A 75 -3.67 -14.78 -17.62
C ILE A 75 -2.59 -15.49 -18.43
N GLU A 76 -1.81 -14.72 -19.19
CA GLU A 76 -0.76 -15.23 -20.07
C GLU A 76 0.38 -15.94 -19.29
N TYR A 77 0.69 -15.46 -18.07
CA TYR A 77 1.77 -16.00 -17.23
C TYR A 77 1.30 -16.43 -15.83
N PRO A 78 0.61 -17.58 -15.68
CA PRO A 78 0.02 -18.01 -14.42
C PRO A 78 1.02 -18.13 -13.26
N GLN A 79 2.23 -18.65 -13.51
CA GLN A 79 3.25 -18.79 -12.45
C GLN A 79 3.73 -17.45 -11.88
N ALA A 80 3.93 -16.44 -12.74
CA ALA A 80 4.35 -15.11 -12.29
C ALA A 80 3.23 -14.43 -11.50
N TYR A 81 1.98 -14.62 -11.93
CA TYR A 81 0.80 -14.14 -11.24
C TYR A 81 0.65 -14.81 -9.86
N ILE A 82 0.77 -16.14 -9.78
CA ILE A 82 0.73 -16.90 -8.52
C ILE A 82 1.81 -16.40 -7.55
N ARG A 83 3.05 -16.20 -8.01
CA ARG A 83 4.13 -15.63 -7.16
C ARG A 83 3.75 -14.27 -6.57
N THR A 84 3.05 -13.45 -7.35
CA THR A 84 2.58 -12.13 -6.91
C THR A 84 1.49 -12.25 -5.85
N ILE A 85 0.51 -13.14 -6.05
CA ILE A 85 -0.55 -13.39 -5.05
C ILE A 85 0.06 -13.88 -3.75
N VAL A 86 0.92 -14.90 -3.80
CA VAL A 86 1.56 -15.46 -2.59
C VAL A 86 2.36 -14.38 -1.86
N ARG A 87 3.17 -13.59 -2.59
CA ARG A 87 3.92 -12.49 -1.96
C ARG A 87 3.01 -11.48 -1.27
N ASN A 88 1.89 -11.13 -1.89
CA ASN A 88 0.94 -10.18 -1.32
C ASN A 88 0.27 -10.74 -0.06
N GLU A 89 -0.14 -12.01 -0.04
CA GLU A 89 -0.67 -12.64 1.18
C GLU A 89 0.32 -12.59 2.35
N PHE A 90 1.59 -12.89 2.08
CA PHE A 90 2.63 -12.84 3.12
C PHE A 90 2.91 -11.43 3.63
N ASN A 91 2.79 -10.42 2.77
CA ASN A 91 2.90 -9.01 3.16
C ASN A 91 1.67 -8.53 3.95
N ASP A 92 0.49 -9.12 3.70
CA ASP A 92 -0.75 -8.76 4.36
C ASP A 92 -0.89 -9.40 5.74
N ILE A 93 -0.26 -10.56 6.00
CA ILE A 93 -0.23 -11.20 7.33
C ILE A 93 0.19 -10.23 8.44
N PRO A 94 1.37 -9.57 8.40
CA PRO A 94 1.77 -8.63 9.44
C PRO A 94 0.87 -7.38 9.51
N ARG A 95 0.23 -6.99 8.39
CA ARG A 95 -0.71 -5.86 8.36
C ARG A 95 -2.02 -6.16 9.08
N LYS A 96 -2.53 -7.39 8.93
CA LYS A 96 -3.74 -7.87 9.60
C LYS A 96 -3.50 -8.18 11.06
N ARG A 97 -2.27 -8.55 11.43
CA ARG A 97 -1.83 -8.83 12.80
C ARG A 97 -1.44 -7.60 13.59
N ARG A 98 -2.06 -6.44 13.35
CA ARG A 98 -1.99 -5.35 14.33
C ARG A 98 -2.38 -5.97 15.69
N PRO A 99 -1.47 -6.03 16.67
CA PRO A 99 -1.82 -6.61 17.95
C PRO A 99 -3.03 -5.84 18.47
N PRO A 100 -4.08 -6.51 18.99
CA PRO A 100 -5.06 -5.79 19.77
C PRO A 100 -4.25 -5.03 20.84
N LEU A 101 -4.45 -3.72 20.90
CA LEU A 101 -3.91 -2.93 22.01
C LEU A 101 -4.31 -3.66 23.30
N PRO A 102 -3.37 -3.89 24.25
CA PRO A 102 -3.73 -4.50 25.51
C PRO A 102 -4.88 -3.68 26.11
N LEU A 103 -6.01 -4.33 26.34
CA LEU A 103 -7.10 -3.70 27.08
C LEU A 103 -6.54 -3.40 28.48
N LEU A 104 -6.68 -2.16 28.93
CA LEU A 104 -6.31 -1.78 30.28
C LEU A 104 -7.25 -2.52 31.24
N THR A 105 -6.73 -3.53 31.93
CA THR A 105 -7.41 -4.23 33.02
C THR A 105 -6.89 -3.71 34.34
N ASP A 106 -7.78 -3.60 35.33
CA ASP A 106 -7.37 -3.29 36.71
C ASP A 106 -6.77 -4.50 37.43
N GLU A 107 -6.45 -4.32 38.71
CA GLU A 107 -5.84 -5.33 39.57
C GLU A 107 -6.74 -6.57 39.77
N ASP A 108 -8.05 -6.44 39.51
CA ASP A 108 -9.03 -7.52 39.63
C ASP A 108 -9.30 -8.23 38.28
N GLY A 109 -8.63 -7.80 37.20
CA GLY A 109 -8.79 -8.38 35.87
C GLY A 109 -10.10 -7.98 35.18
N GLU A 110 -10.81 -6.98 35.71
CA GLU A 110 -11.98 -6.41 35.07
C GLU A 110 -11.55 -5.36 34.03
N LEU A 111 -12.37 -5.19 32.99
CA LEU A 111 -12.11 -4.20 31.95
C LEU A 111 -12.26 -2.80 32.55
N HIS A 112 -11.15 -2.10 32.70
CA HIS A 112 -11.16 -0.74 33.20
C HIS A 112 -11.61 0.20 32.08
N LEU A 113 -12.94 0.39 31.95
CA LEU A 113 -13.50 1.55 31.25
C LEU A 113 -13.24 2.79 32.12
N GLY A 114 -11.99 3.24 32.19
CA GLY A 114 -11.66 4.54 32.78
C GLY A 114 -12.36 5.67 32.01
N GLU A 115 -12.34 6.89 32.55
CA GLU A 115 -12.92 8.16 32.03
C GLU A 115 -12.55 8.58 30.58
N GLY A 116 -12.03 7.67 29.74
CA GLY A 116 -11.68 7.85 28.33
C GLY A 116 -12.56 7.07 27.34
N VAL A 117 -13.76 6.64 27.73
CA VAL A 117 -14.72 6.00 26.79
C VAL A 117 -15.26 6.98 25.76
N ASP A 118 -15.20 8.28 26.02
CA ASP A 118 -15.43 9.32 25.00
C ASP A 118 -14.36 9.33 23.90
N ALA A 119 -13.20 8.69 24.10
CA ALA A 119 -12.12 8.65 23.12
C ALA A 119 -12.12 7.41 22.20
N MET A 120 -13.07 6.46 22.38
CA MET A 120 -13.15 5.24 21.56
C MET A 120 -14.29 5.21 20.54
N ILE A 121 -15.11 6.27 20.45
CA ILE A 121 -15.85 6.52 19.23
C ILE A 121 -14.84 7.19 18.29
N THR A 122 -14.21 6.41 17.42
CA THR A 122 -13.57 7.02 16.24
C THR A 122 -14.72 7.54 15.39
N GLU A 123 -15.08 8.81 15.59
CA GLU A 123 -16.10 9.52 14.83
C GLU A 123 -15.76 9.34 13.34
N SER A 124 -16.67 8.71 12.59
CA SER A 124 -16.56 8.74 11.13
C SER A 124 -16.68 10.18 10.65
N GLU A 125 -16.12 10.53 9.49
CA GLU A 125 -16.32 11.84 8.85
C GLU A 125 -17.81 12.27 8.95
N GLY A 126 -18.09 13.39 9.62
CA GLY A 126 -19.43 13.95 9.83
C GLY A 126 -20.18 13.46 11.08
N MET A 127 -19.51 12.79 12.01
CA MET A 127 -20.09 12.29 13.26
C MET A 127 -19.55 13.02 14.50
N GLY A 128 -18.54 13.88 14.33
CA GLY A 128 -17.95 14.66 15.41
C GLY A 128 -18.56 16.04 15.60
N ASP A 129 -18.19 16.71 16.70
CA ASP A 129 -18.51 18.12 16.90
C ASP A 129 -17.96 18.92 15.70
N PRO A 130 -18.82 19.65 14.94
CA PRO A 130 -18.37 20.47 13.83
C PRO A 130 -17.26 21.47 14.20
N ALA A 131 -17.17 21.89 15.46
CA ALA A 131 -16.08 22.72 15.95
C ALA A 131 -14.74 21.97 15.95
N HIS A 132 -14.71 20.71 16.37
CA HIS A 132 -13.51 19.88 16.36
C HIS A 132 -13.13 19.40 14.96
N GLU A 133 -14.09 19.09 14.09
CA GLU A 133 -13.82 18.78 12.68
C GLU A 133 -13.22 20.02 11.95
N PHE A 134 -13.70 21.22 12.29
CA PHE A 134 -13.14 22.49 11.79
C PHE A 134 -11.71 22.72 12.32
N GLU A 135 -11.47 22.53 13.62
CA GLU A 135 -10.12 22.64 14.21
C GLU A 135 -9.13 21.60 13.64
N ALA A 136 -9.58 20.38 13.35
CA ALA A 136 -8.77 19.35 12.70
C ALA A 136 -8.44 19.71 11.24
N GLY A 137 -9.40 20.30 10.52
CA GLY A 137 -9.19 20.86 9.18
C GLY A 137 -8.22 22.04 9.17
N GLU A 138 -8.35 22.96 10.12
CA GLU A 138 -7.42 24.09 10.29
C GLU A 138 -6.00 23.63 10.66
N ASN A 139 -5.87 22.57 11.47
CA ASN A 139 -4.57 21.97 11.80
C ASN A 139 -3.90 21.32 10.58
N LEU A 140 -4.67 20.67 9.72
CA LEU A 140 -4.14 20.07 8.49
C LEU A 140 -3.70 21.14 7.49
N ASP A 141 -4.50 22.18 7.27
CA ASP A 141 -4.13 23.32 6.42
C ASP A 141 -2.92 24.07 6.98
N GLY A 142 -2.84 24.24 8.30
CA GLY A 142 -1.69 24.79 9.00
C GLY A 142 -0.43 23.96 8.74
N LEU A 143 -0.51 22.64 8.88
CA LEU A 143 0.60 21.73 8.63
C LEU A 143 1.03 21.74 7.16
N MET A 144 0.09 21.76 6.21
CA MET A 144 0.40 21.85 4.78
C MET A 144 1.13 23.15 4.43
N ASN A 145 0.65 24.30 4.94
CA ASN A 145 1.33 25.58 4.73
C ASN A 145 2.70 25.61 5.39
N TYR A 146 2.83 25.01 6.58
CA TYR A 146 4.11 24.96 7.29
C TYR A 146 5.14 24.09 6.56
N THR A 147 4.72 22.94 6.04
CA THR A 147 5.55 22.07 5.18
C THR A 147 5.91 22.75 3.87
N ALA A 148 4.96 23.42 3.20
CA ALA A 148 5.22 24.16 1.96
C ALA A 148 6.23 25.29 2.18
N SER A 149 6.13 26.01 3.31
CA SER A 149 7.12 26.99 3.76
C SER A 149 8.51 26.37 3.95
N ALA A 150 8.60 25.20 4.59
CA ALA A 150 9.88 24.50 4.76
C ALA A 150 10.50 24.10 3.40
N VAL A 151 9.69 23.59 2.47
CA VAL A 151 10.14 23.24 1.12
C VAL A 151 10.59 24.48 0.33
N SER A 152 9.92 25.62 0.50
CA SER A 152 10.31 26.88 -0.16
C SER A 152 11.72 27.34 0.21
N ARG A 153 12.20 26.98 1.41
CA ARG A 153 13.56 27.33 1.89
C ARG A 153 14.66 26.39 1.36
N LEU A 154 14.29 25.30 0.70
CA LEU A 154 15.25 24.39 0.09
C LEU A 154 15.95 25.02 -1.12
N SER A 155 17.17 24.54 -1.42
CA SER A 155 17.86 24.90 -2.65
C SER A 155 17.04 24.48 -3.89
N PRO A 156 17.17 25.15 -5.05
CA PRO A 156 16.34 24.87 -6.23
C PRO A 156 16.33 23.39 -6.63
N ARG A 157 17.47 22.72 -6.51
CA ARG A 157 17.62 21.30 -6.80
C ARG A 157 16.86 20.40 -5.81
N GLN A 158 16.93 20.72 -4.52
CA GLN A 158 16.24 19.97 -3.46
C GLN A 158 14.72 20.22 -3.51
N ARG A 159 14.31 21.45 -3.80
CA ARG A 159 12.91 21.81 -4.02
C ARG A 159 12.33 21.03 -5.20
N ARG A 160 13.05 20.99 -6.33
CA ARG A 160 12.66 20.23 -7.51
C ARG A 160 12.56 18.73 -7.24
N SER A 161 13.49 18.15 -6.46
CA SER A 161 13.42 16.72 -6.13
C SER A 161 12.22 16.38 -5.25
N ILE A 162 11.90 17.22 -4.27
CA ILE A 162 10.70 17.08 -3.43
C ILE A 162 9.43 17.26 -4.28
N GLY A 163 9.39 18.26 -5.16
CA GLY A 163 8.24 18.45 -6.05
C GLY A 163 7.99 17.24 -6.96
N CYS A 164 9.03 16.66 -7.57
CA CYS A 164 8.88 15.45 -8.39
C CYS A 164 8.39 14.24 -7.58
N LEU A 165 8.87 14.09 -6.34
CA LEU A 165 8.43 13.02 -5.44
C LEU A 165 6.96 13.20 -5.05
N LEU A 166 6.55 14.43 -4.69
CA LEU A 166 5.17 14.74 -4.34
C LEU A 166 4.23 14.48 -5.52
N ASN A 167 4.63 14.88 -6.73
CA ASN A 167 3.86 14.65 -7.95
C ASN A 167 3.65 13.14 -8.26
N GLU A 168 4.63 12.27 -7.94
CA GLU A 168 4.48 10.81 -8.07
C GLU A 168 3.60 10.17 -6.97
N GLN A 169 3.46 10.81 -5.81
CA GLN A 169 2.81 10.22 -4.62
C GLN A 169 1.39 10.74 -4.38
N ILE A 170 1.02 11.89 -4.94
CA ILE A 170 -0.27 12.54 -4.71
C ILE A 170 -1.16 12.30 -5.92
N ASP A 171 -1.99 11.26 -5.87
CA ASP A 171 -2.92 10.95 -6.97
C ASP A 171 -4.02 12.02 -7.18
N ALA A 172 -4.39 12.77 -6.12
CA ALA A 172 -5.07 14.08 -6.18
C ALA A 172 -5.46 14.55 -4.76
N ARG A 173 -4.78 15.57 -4.23
CA ARG A 173 -5.28 16.39 -3.11
C ARG A 173 -5.06 17.87 -3.45
N LEU A 174 -6.08 18.49 -4.06
CA LEU A 174 -6.15 19.92 -4.39
C LEU A 174 -5.68 20.87 -3.25
N PRO A 175 -5.92 20.58 -1.94
CA PRO A 175 -5.43 21.43 -0.86
C PRO A 175 -3.90 21.55 -0.82
N LEU A 176 -3.19 20.45 -1.12
CA LEU A 176 -1.73 20.40 -1.09
C LEU A 176 -1.12 21.21 -2.24
N ILE A 177 -1.70 21.10 -3.44
CA ILE A 177 -1.30 21.92 -4.59
C ILE A 177 -1.48 23.41 -4.27
N LYS A 178 -2.63 23.80 -3.70
CA LYS A 178 -2.90 25.19 -3.31
C LYS A 178 -1.93 25.70 -2.26
N ALA A 179 -1.60 24.90 -1.25
CA ALA A 179 -0.63 25.28 -0.22
C ALA A 179 0.76 25.53 -0.83
N PHE A 180 1.22 24.68 -1.74
CA PHE A 180 2.52 24.84 -2.39
C PHE A 180 2.56 26.00 -3.39
N GLN A 181 1.47 26.25 -4.11
CA GLN A 181 1.34 27.42 -4.99
C GLN A 181 1.46 28.75 -4.23
N LYS A 182 0.91 28.84 -3.00
CA LYS A 182 1.09 30.03 -2.14
C LYS A 182 2.57 30.33 -1.81
N HIS A 183 3.44 29.34 -1.95
CA HIS A 183 4.88 29.45 -1.72
C HIS A 183 5.70 29.44 -3.02
N ASP A 184 5.07 29.73 -4.16
CA ASP A 184 5.68 29.75 -5.50
C ASP A 184 6.30 28.39 -5.90
N ILE A 185 5.67 27.30 -5.46
CA ILE A 185 6.06 25.94 -5.83
C ILE A 185 4.94 25.32 -6.67
N ASP A 186 5.19 25.20 -7.97
CA ASP A 186 4.32 24.47 -8.88
C ASP A 186 4.72 23.00 -8.90
N ILE A 187 4.02 22.17 -8.10
CA ILE A 187 4.24 20.72 -8.00
C ILE A 187 3.88 20.02 -9.31
N GLU A 188 2.79 20.43 -9.97
CA GLU A 188 2.26 19.77 -11.17
C GLU A 188 3.24 19.90 -12.34
N ALA A 189 3.96 21.02 -12.43
CA ALA A 189 5.03 21.22 -13.39
C ALA A 189 6.33 20.46 -13.07
N GLN A 190 6.49 19.87 -11.88
CA GLN A 190 7.69 19.12 -11.52
C GLN A 190 7.59 17.66 -11.99
N VAL A 191 8.24 17.37 -13.11
CA VAL A 191 8.41 16.00 -13.63
C VAL A 191 9.86 15.57 -13.53
N TRP A 192 10.09 14.29 -13.25
CA TRP A 192 11.44 13.72 -13.29
C TRP A 192 12.06 13.89 -14.68
N PRO A 193 13.35 14.26 -14.78
CA PRO A 193 14.04 14.31 -16.07
C PRO A 193 14.01 12.95 -16.79
N GLU A 194 13.93 12.99 -18.12
CA GLU A 194 14.04 11.78 -18.96
C GLU A 194 15.47 11.23 -18.97
N ASP A 195 16.48 12.11 -18.82
CA ASP A 195 17.86 11.67 -18.68
C ASP A 195 18.08 10.97 -17.33
N GLU A 196 18.56 9.73 -17.42
CA GLU A 196 18.82 8.87 -16.26
C GLU A 196 19.92 9.41 -15.35
N THR A 197 20.88 10.15 -15.90
CA THR A 197 21.95 10.75 -15.09
C THR A 197 21.40 11.86 -14.21
N ASP A 198 20.67 12.80 -14.81
CA ASP A 198 20.01 13.90 -14.11
C ASP A 198 18.96 13.41 -13.10
N LYS A 199 18.20 12.37 -13.45
CA LYS A 199 17.24 11.72 -12.55
C LYS A 199 17.93 11.14 -11.32
N LYS A 200 19.04 10.40 -11.49
CA LYS A 200 19.82 9.86 -10.36
C LYS A 200 20.36 10.98 -9.46
N LEU A 201 20.89 12.03 -10.07
CA LEU A 201 21.46 13.18 -9.38
C LEU A 201 20.38 13.95 -8.57
N LEU A 202 19.17 14.04 -9.12
CA LEU A 202 18.02 14.64 -8.46
C LEU A 202 17.50 13.75 -7.32
N LYS A 203 17.40 12.42 -7.53
CA LYS A 203 17.03 11.46 -6.47
C LYS A 203 18.03 11.43 -5.32
N ALA A 204 19.32 11.56 -5.59
CA ALA A 204 20.35 11.63 -4.56
C ALA A 204 20.15 12.85 -3.62
N SER A 205 19.54 13.92 -4.11
CA SER A 205 19.25 15.11 -3.30
C SER A 205 18.07 14.95 -2.33
N LEU A 206 17.27 13.88 -2.46
CA LEU A 206 16.08 13.65 -1.62
C LEU A 206 16.42 13.48 -0.14
N SER A 207 17.47 12.71 0.17
CA SER A 207 17.87 12.49 1.58
C SER A 207 18.25 13.81 2.25
N ALA A 208 19.08 14.62 1.59
CA ALA A 208 19.47 15.93 2.11
C ALA A 208 18.28 16.91 2.18
N ALA A 209 17.33 16.83 1.23
CA ALA A 209 16.12 17.64 1.25
C ALA A 209 15.21 17.28 2.44
N ARG A 210 14.98 15.98 2.68
CA ARG A 210 14.18 15.49 3.81
C ARG A 210 14.79 15.86 5.16
N HIS A 211 16.10 15.73 5.31
CA HIS A 211 16.80 16.15 6.52
C HIS A 211 16.59 17.64 6.82
N LYS A 212 16.72 18.50 5.81
CA LYS A 212 16.47 19.93 5.98
C LYS A 212 15.02 20.24 6.32
N ILE A 213 14.07 19.57 5.68
CA ILE A 213 12.64 19.74 6.01
C ILE A 213 12.40 19.34 7.47
N ALA A 214 12.92 18.19 7.90
CA ALA A 214 12.75 17.73 9.27
C ALA A 214 13.38 18.69 10.29
N GLU A 215 14.56 19.24 9.99
CA GLU A 215 15.19 20.29 10.82
C GLU A 215 14.30 21.54 10.91
N PHE A 216 13.70 21.97 9.79
CA PHE A 216 12.77 23.10 9.79
C PHE A 216 11.47 22.83 10.57
N LEU A 217 11.03 21.57 10.60
CA LEU A 217 9.80 21.14 11.28
C LEU A 217 10.04 20.67 12.73
N ASP A 218 11.28 20.74 13.23
CA ASP A 218 11.70 20.19 14.53
C ASP A 218 11.33 18.69 14.71
N VAL A 219 11.41 17.93 13.62
CA VAL A 219 11.10 16.50 13.61
C VAL A 219 12.38 15.69 13.86
N ASP A 220 12.41 14.96 14.97
CA ASP A 220 13.49 14.04 15.30
C ASP A 220 13.48 12.80 14.39
N LEU A 221 14.35 12.79 13.38
CA LEU A 221 14.50 11.69 12.42
C LEU A 221 15.09 10.41 13.03
N ASP A 222 15.80 10.48 14.16
CA ASP A 222 16.41 9.31 14.80
C ASP A 222 15.36 8.42 15.49
N LYS A 223 14.18 8.98 15.82
CA LYS A 223 13.02 8.20 16.26
C LYS A 223 12.45 7.31 15.16
N TYR A 224 12.59 7.70 13.89
CA TYR A 224 12.05 6.95 12.75
C TYR A 224 13.02 5.89 12.23
N ARG A 225 14.33 6.17 12.22
CA ARG A 225 15.37 5.21 11.81
C ARG A 225 15.39 3.95 12.70
N ARG A 226 15.08 4.07 13.99
CA ARG A 226 15.05 2.93 14.95
C ARG A 226 13.83 2.01 14.79
N ARG A 227 12.76 2.44 14.12
CA ARG A 227 11.51 1.65 13.95
C ARG A 227 11.50 0.80 12.66
N GLY A 228 12.62 0.69 11.95
CA GLY A 228 12.67 -0.03 10.67
C GLY A 228 11.84 0.63 9.56
N LEU A 229 11.38 1.86 9.78
CA LEU A 229 10.66 2.66 8.81
C LEU A 229 11.69 3.38 7.96
N THR A 230 11.89 2.92 6.72
CA THR A 230 12.72 3.62 5.74
C THR A 230 12.18 5.03 5.50
N ASP A 231 13.06 5.95 5.09
CA ASP A 231 12.92 7.41 4.89
C ASP A 231 11.71 7.93 4.08
N THR A 232 10.75 7.07 3.73
CA THR A 232 9.53 7.32 2.96
C THR A 232 8.40 8.04 3.72
N LEU A 233 8.45 8.15 5.05
CA LEU A 233 7.29 8.63 5.84
C LEU A 233 7.29 10.12 6.20
N VAL A 234 8.39 10.85 6.00
CA VAL A 234 8.50 12.26 6.44
C VAL A 234 7.61 13.21 5.61
N LEU A 235 7.05 12.75 4.48
CA LEU A 235 6.12 13.52 3.64
C LEU A 235 4.70 12.94 3.61
N GLN A 236 4.40 11.95 4.47
CA GLN A 236 3.06 11.38 4.64
C GLN A 236 2.39 11.78 5.96
N MET A 237 3.02 12.69 6.71
CA MET A 237 2.39 13.46 7.80
C MET A 237 1.91 14.79 7.22
#